data_AF-A0A7G6DYM5-F1
#
_entry.id   AF-A0A7G6DYM5-F1
#
_cell.length_a   1.000
_cell.length_b   1.000
_cell.length_c   1.000
_cell.angle_alpha   90.00
_cell.angle_beta   90.00
_cell.angle_gamma   90.00
#
_symmetry.space_group_name_H-M   'P 1'
#
loop_
_entity.id
_entity.type
_entity.pdbx_description
1 polymer ?
#
loop_
_entity_poly.entity_id
_entity_poly.type
_entity_poly.pdbx_seq_one_letter_code
_entity_poly.pdbx_strand_id
1 'polypeptide(L)'
;MNSLLVTLINYYIDFIGILFALAISGVVLGAAAHYFIIGPHGKKLAKLPPEIIRMTLLERFAHFFRMVSCVLLALTGIAFATFKVNNLGLSYQWALKFHIALGIIFTVSSIISIVMYFKASLFKKYDLEWFKYMGGYLTKKEMHLPAGKLNAGQKVFFWLSATLSIFIIVSGYILVFPQNYHINIAMVAALIHGLSALILFAAVLGHAYLGTAANPGTFQVLLHGKVAREWAKAHHPEWVKELEQSSASGKTAVT
;
A
#
# COMPACT_ATOMS: atom_id res chain seq x y z
N MET A 1 -8.30 1.74 36.59
CA MET A 1 -8.29 2.07 35.15
C MET A 1 -7.49 3.36 34.97
N ASN A 2 -6.58 3.44 33.99
CA ASN A 2 -5.69 4.61 33.84
C ASN A 2 -6.48 5.80 33.25
N SER A 3 -6.59 6.91 33.98
CA SER A 3 -7.40 8.09 33.61
C SER A 3 -6.92 8.77 32.32
N LEU A 4 -5.60 8.81 32.09
CA LEU A 4 -5.02 9.35 30.85
C LEU A 4 -5.41 8.46 29.66
N LEU A 5 -5.31 7.14 29.80
CA LEU A 5 -5.66 6.20 28.74
C LEU A 5 -7.14 6.32 28.34
N VAL A 6 -8.03 6.42 29.33
CA VAL A 6 -9.47 6.63 29.07
C VAL A 6 -9.69 7.93 28.29
N THR A 7 -9.03 9.01 28.70
CA THR A 7 -9.13 10.31 28.03
C THR A 7 -8.67 10.22 26.56
N LEU A 8 -7.53 9.57 26.31
CA LEU A 8 -7.01 9.35 24.96
C LEU A 8 -7.97 8.52 24.09
N ILE A 9 -8.59 7.50 24.67
CA ILE A 9 -9.55 6.65 23.95
C ILE A 9 -10.82 7.41 23.61
N ASN A 10 -11.32 8.25 24.52
CA ASN A 10 -12.47 9.10 24.24
C ASN A 10 -12.17 10.05 23.06
N TYR A 11 -11.02 10.74 23.08
CA TYR A 11 -10.60 11.56 21.93
C TYR A 11 -10.47 10.75 20.64
N TYR A 12 -9.90 9.54 20.72
CA TYR A 12 -9.83 8.66 19.56
C TYR A 12 -11.23 8.34 19.01
N ILE A 13 -12.18 7.93 19.86
CA ILE A 13 -13.55 7.61 19.44
C ILE A 13 -14.25 8.84 18.82
N ASP A 14 -14.12 10.00 19.45
CA ASP A 14 -14.77 11.23 19.02
C ASP A 14 -14.25 11.72 17.66
N PHE A 15 -12.95 11.55 17.40
CA PHE A 15 -12.29 12.14 16.22
C PHE A 15 -11.93 11.15 15.11
N ILE A 16 -11.87 9.85 15.35
CA ILE A 16 -11.37 8.89 14.35
C ILE A 16 -12.13 8.95 13.03
N GLY A 17 -13.46 9.10 13.08
CA GLY A 17 -14.29 9.26 11.88
C GLY A 17 -13.94 10.51 11.07
N ILE A 18 -13.72 11.64 11.75
CA ILE A 18 -13.30 12.90 11.13
C ILE A 18 -11.89 12.76 10.55
N LEU A 19 -10.97 12.13 11.28
CA LEU A 19 -9.61 11.88 10.79
C LEU A 19 -9.61 11.02 9.53
N PHE A 20 -10.44 9.98 9.46
CA PHE A 20 -10.60 9.19 8.22
C PHE A 20 -11.10 10.05 7.07
N ALA A 21 -12.13 10.87 7.29
CA ALA A 21 -12.68 11.75 6.26
C ALA A 21 -11.63 12.76 5.77
N LEU A 22 -10.87 13.37 6.67
CA LEU A 22 -9.80 14.31 6.34
C LEU A 22 -8.64 13.63 5.61
N ALA A 23 -8.21 12.45 6.06
CA ALA A 23 -7.11 11.72 5.43
C ALA A 23 -7.48 11.29 4.00
N ILE A 24 -8.68 10.72 3.81
CA ILE A 24 -9.16 10.31 2.48
C ILE A 24 -9.31 11.53 1.57
N SER A 25 -10.00 12.58 2.05
CA SER A 25 -10.20 13.80 1.27
C SER A 25 -8.88 14.48 0.93
N GLY A 26 -7.94 14.53 1.86
CA GLY A 26 -6.61 15.11 1.66
C GLY A 26 -5.82 14.36 0.59
N VAL A 27 -5.83 13.02 0.61
CA VAL A 27 -5.16 12.22 -0.43
C VAL A 27 -5.84 12.41 -1.79
N VAL A 28 -7.18 12.41 -1.84
CA VAL A 28 -7.93 12.60 -3.09
C VAL A 28 -7.69 13.99 -3.67
N LEU A 29 -7.77 15.04 -2.86
CA LEU A 29 -7.50 16.42 -3.27
C LEU A 29 -6.04 16.61 -3.69
N GLY A 30 -5.10 16.01 -2.96
CA GLY A 30 -3.68 16.03 -3.33
C GLY A 30 -3.41 15.32 -4.66
N ALA A 31 -4.02 14.15 -4.87
CA ALA A 31 -3.95 13.41 -6.13
C ALA A 31 -4.58 14.20 -7.30
N ALA A 32 -5.72 14.84 -7.07
CA ALA A 32 -6.37 15.70 -8.05
C ALA A 32 -5.50 16.92 -8.37
N ALA A 33 -4.98 17.62 -7.37
CA ALA A 33 -4.08 18.75 -7.54
C ALA A 33 -2.83 18.35 -8.33
N HIS A 34 -2.17 17.24 -7.96
CA HIS A 34 -1.05 16.70 -8.73
C HIS A 34 -1.45 16.41 -10.17
N TYR A 35 -2.61 15.77 -10.40
CA TYR A 35 -3.07 15.43 -11.75
C TYR A 35 -3.33 16.65 -12.63
N PHE A 36 -3.93 17.72 -12.09
CA PHE A 36 -4.25 18.91 -12.88
C PHE A 36 -3.09 19.89 -13.02
N ILE A 37 -2.23 20.00 -12.00
CA ILE A 37 -1.11 20.95 -11.99
C ILE A 37 0.10 20.36 -12.71
N ILE A 38 0.43 19.09 -12.46
CA ILE A 38 1.65 18.44 -12.96
C ILE A 38 1.29 17.49 -14.11
N GLY A 39 0.31 16.63 -13.89
CA GLY A 39 -0.15 15.66 -14.86
C GLY A 39 0.59 14.32 -14.82
N PRO A 40 0.12 13.37 -15.63
CA PRO A 40 0.68 12.03 -15.67
C PRO A 40 1.96 11.95 -16.51
N HIS A 41 2.90 11.13 -16.05
CA HIS A 41 4.15 10.82 -16.73
C HIS A 41 4.06 9.46 -17.46
N GLY A 42 4.79 9.30 -18.56
CA GLY A 42 4.89 8.00 -19.26
C GLY A 42 3.70 7.64 -20.16
N LYS A 43 2.84 8.60 -20.53
CA LYS A 43 1.69 8.38 -21.43
C LYS A 43 2.05 7.67 -22.75
N LYS A 44 3.22 7.96 -23.33
CA LYS A 44 3.69 7.31 -24.56
C LYS A 44 4.14 5.87 -24.31
N LEU A 45 4.81 5.64 -23.18
CA LEU A 45 5.32 4.33 -22.76
C LEU A 45 4.19 3.33 -22.49
N ALA A 46 3.03 3.83 -22.05
CA ALA A 46 1.82 3.02 -21.80
C ALA A 46 1.25 2.31 -23.04
N LYS A 47 1.59 2.79 -24.26
CA LYS A 47 1.08 2.23 -25.52
C LYS A 47 2.02 1.19 -26.14
N LEU A 48 3.21 1.02 -25.57
CA LEU A 48 4.22 0.10 -26.10
C LEU A 48 3.88 -1.35 -25.74
N PRO A 49 4.26 -2.32 -26.59
CA PRO A 49 3.96 -3.72 -26.35
C PRO A 49 4.66 -4.23 -25.08
N PRO A 50 4.01 -5.10 -24.28
CA PRO A 50 4.61 -5.67 -23.10
C PRO A 50 5.61 -6.78 -23.46
N GLU A 51 6.89 -6.60 -23.09
CA GLU A 51 7.99 -7.48 -23.47
C GLU A 51 8.60 -8.23 -22.27
N ILE A 52 8.85 -7.52 -21.16
CA ILE A 52 9.62 -8.04 -20.02
C ILE A 52 8.67 -8.42 -18.89
N ILE A 53 8.87 -9.59 -18.28
CA ILE A 53 8.15 -10.01 -17.08
C ILE A 53 8.62 -9.16 -15.90
N ARG A 54 7.68 -8.40 -15.32
CA ARG A 54 7.90 -7.53 -14.16
C ARG A 54 7.27 -8.10 -12.89
N MET A 55 6.17 -8.85 -13.02
CA MET A 55 5.51 -9.56 -11.92
C MET A 55 5.17 -10.99 -12.36
N THR A 56 5.61 -11.95 -11.55
CA THR A 56 5.23 -13.35 -11.63
C THR A 56 3.74 -13.54 -11.33
N LEU A 57 3.22 -14.75 -11.59
CA LEU A 57 1.84 -15.08 -11.25
C LEU A 57 1.58 -15.02 -9.74
N LEU A 58 2.53 -15.50 -8.92
CA LEU A 58 2.43 -15.45 -7.46
C LEU A 58 2.38 -14.00 -6.94
N GLU A 59 3.26 -13.14 -7.45
CA GLU A 59 3.28 -11.71 -7.08
C GLU A 59 1.94 -11.03 -7.39
N ARG A 60 1.35 -11.34 -8.55
CA ARG A 60 0.03 -10.80 -8.94
C ARG A 60 -1.09 -11.29 -8.04
N PHE A 61 -1.16 -12.58 -7.74
CA PHE A 61 -2.18 -13.12 -6.85
C PHE A 61 -2.06 -12.58 -5.43
N ALA A 62 -0.84 -12.58 -4.86
CA ALA A 62 -0.59 -12.03 -3.54
C ALA A 62 -1.02 -10.54 -3.47
N HIS A 63 -0.67 -9.76 -4.48
CA HIS A 63 -1.11 -8.36 -4.57
C HIS A 63 -2.63 -8.24 -4.67
N PHE A 64 -3.29 -9.03 -5.53
CA PHE A 64 -4.73 -9.01 -5.71
C PHE A 64 -5.48 -9.30 -4.40
N PHE A 65 -5.14 -10.40 -3.72
CA PHE A 65 -5.79 -10.75 -2.46
C PHE A 65 -5.53 -9.70 -1.38
N ARG A 66 -4.30 -9.15 -1.30
CA ARG A 66 -4.00 -8.08 -0.34
C ARG A 66 -4.78 -6.80 -0.66
N MET A 67 -4.87 -6.41 -1.93
CA MET A 67 -5.59 -5.22 -2.37
C MET A 67 -7.09 -5.32 -2.07
N VAL A 68 -7.73 -6.42 -2.49
CA VAL A 68 -9.18 -6.61 -2.30
C VAL A 68 -9.53 -6.70 -0.81
N SER A 69 -8.78 -7.51 -0.05
CA SER A 69 -9.02 -7.61 1.41
C SER A 69 -8.79 -6.28 2.12
N CYS A 70 -7.75 -5.52 1.78
CA CYS A 70 -7.48 -4.21 2.36
C CYS A 70 -8.62 -3.21 2.11
N VAL A 71 -9.14 -3.12 0.89
CA VAL A 71 -10.25 -2.21 0.56
C VAL A 71 -11.52 -2.59 1.33
N LEU A 72 -11.87 -3.88 1.34
CA LEU A 72 -13.07 -4.35 2.05
C LEU A 72 -12.94 -4.21 3.58
N LEU A 73 -11.74 -4.43 4.13
CA LEU A 73 -11.41 -4.17 5.54
C LEU A 73 -11.53 -2.69 5.88
N ALA A 74 -11.06 -1.80 5.00
CA ALA A 74 -11.19 -0.36 5.20
C ALA A 74 -12.67 0.06 5.23
N LEU A 75 -13.49 -0.43 4.30
CA LEU A 75 -14.93 -0.14 4.27
C LEU A 75 -15.63 -0.60 5.56
N THR A 76 -15.40 -1.84 5.98
CA THR A 76 -15.98 -2.37 7.22
C THR A 76 -15.42 -1.66 8.46
N GLY A 77 -14.12 -1.40 8.51
CA GLY A 77 -13.45 -0.68 9.60
C GLY A 77 -13.94 0.75 9.78
N ILE A 78 -14.12 1.50 8.69
CA ILE A 78 -14.70 2.85 8.71
C ILE A 78 -16.15 2.80 9.20
N ALA A 79 -16.93 1.81 8.77
CA ALA A 79 -18.30 1.64 9.23
C ALA A 79 -18.38 1.36 10.74
N PHE A 80 -17.44 0.57 11.30
CA PHE A 80 -17.30 0.39 12.75
C PHE A 80 -16.89 1.69 13.45
N ALA A 81 -15.84 2.35 12.96
CA ALA A 81 -15.28 3.56 13.57
C ALA A 81 -16.26 4.74 13.59
N THR A 82 -17.23 4.76 12.67
CA THR A 82 -18.26 5.81 12.58
C THR A 82 -19.62 5.38 13.11
N PHE A 83 -19.72 4.19 13.71
CA PHE A 83 -20.98 3.60 14.19
C PHE A 83 -22.08 3.49 13.12
N LYS A 84 -21.69 3.33 11.85
CA LYS A 84 -22.56 3.33 10.65
C LYS A 84 -22.61 1.97 9.95
N VAL A 85 -22.43 0.87 10.67
CA VAL A 85 -22.42 -0.49 10.11
C VAL A 85 -23.69 -0.81 9.32
N ASN A 86 -24.85 -0.31 9.77
CA ASN A 86 -26.13 -0.50 9.07
C ASN A 86 -26.13 0.05 7.63
N ASN A 87 -25.28 1.03 7.31
CA ASN A 87 -25.15 1.57 5.95
C ASN A 87 -24.53 0.55 4.97
N LEU A 88 -23.93 -0.54 5.46
CA LEU A 88 -23.42 -1.63 4.64
C LEU A 88 -24.52 -2.63 4.23
N GLY A 89 -25.75 -2.48 4.73
CA GLY A 89 -26.82 -3.46 4.53
C GLY A 89 -26.61 -4.78 5.26
N LEU A 90 -25.69 -4.80 6.25
CA LEU A 90 -25.36 -5.96 7.06
C LEU A 90 -25.70 -5.71 8.53
N SER A 91 -26.05 -6.77 9.27
CA SER A 91 -26.09 -6.68 10.72
C SER A 91 -24.67 -6.56 11.28
N TYR A 92 -24.54 -5.97 12.49
CA TYR A 92 -23.25 -5.84 13.17
C TYR A 92 -22.48 -7.16 13.25
N GLN A 93 -23.18 -8.25 13.59
CA GLN A 93 -22.59 -9.59 13.74
C GLN A 93 -22.04 -10.13 12.41
N TRP A 94 -22.76 -9.93 11.31
CA TRP A 94 -22.30 -10.36 9.99
C TRP A 94 -21.13 -9.50 9.48
N ALA A 95 -21.21 -8.18 9.67
CA ALA A 95 -20.12 -7.28 9.33
C ALA A 95 -18.84 -7.63 10.10
N LEU A 96 -18.96 -7.98 11.39
CA LEU A 96 -17.82 -8.37 12.23
C LEU A 96 -17.18 -9.67 11.73
N LYS A 97 -17.98 -10.71 11.50
CA LYS A 97 -17.48 -11.98 10.93
C LYS A 97 -16.78 -11.78 9.60
N PHE A 98 -17.36 -10.94 8.74
CA PHE A 98 -16.79 -10.61 7.44
C PHE A 98 -15.46 -9.86 7.57
N HIS A 99 -15.38 -8.87 8.46
CA HIS A 99 -14.14 -8.15 8.76
C HIS A 99 -13.04 -9.09 9.25
N ILE A 100 -13.36 -9.99 10.19
CA ILE A 100 -12.40 -10.97 10.71
C ILE A 100 -11.92 -11.92 9.60
N ALA A 101 -12.83 -12.44 8.77
CA ALA A 101 -12.49 -13.33 7.67
C ALA A 101 -11.54 -12.65 6.65
N LEU A 102 -11.82 -11.40 6.29
CA LEU A 102 -10.94 -10.61 5.42
C LEU A 102 -9.60 -10.31 6.10
N GLY A 103 -9.58 -10.11 7.42
CA GLY A 103 -8.37 -9.92 8.22
C GLY A 103 -7.40 -11.09 8.11
N ILE A 104 -7.93 -12.33 8.05
CA ILE A 104 -7.12 -13.53 7.82
C ILE A 104 -6.49 -13.51 6.42
N ILE A 105 -7.29 -13.21 5.38
CA ILE A 105 -6.79 -13.10 4.00
C ILE A 105 -5.72 -12.01 3.89
N PHE A 106 -5.96 -10.85 4.50
CA PHE A 106 -5.02 -9.73 4.54
C PHE A 106 -3.72 -10.12 5.25
N THR A 107 -3.80 -10.87 6.36
CA THR A 107 -2.64 -11.35 7.12
C THR A 107 -1.76 -12.25 6.25
N VAL A 108 -2.34 -13.30 5.66
CA VAL A 108 -1.60 -14.27 4.83
C VAL A 108 -0.97 -13.58 3.62
N SER A 109 -1.76 -12.79 2.89
CA SER A 109 -1.28 -12.08 1.70
C SER A 109 -0.22 -11.02 2.02
N SER A 110 -0.27 -10.39 3.19
CA SER A 110 0.75 -9.44 3.66
C SER A 110 2.06 -10.14 4.00
N ILE A 111 2.02 -11.28 4.70
CA ILE A 111 3.23 -12.06 5.00
C ILE A 111 3.91 -12.50 3.70
N ILE A 112 3.14 -13.05 2.75
CA ILE A 112 3.66 -13.44 1.43
C ILE A 112 4.30 -12.24 0.72
N SER A 113 3.62 -11.09 0.71
CA SER A 113 4.13 -9.86 0.09
C SER A 113 5.42 -9.35 0.73
N ILE A 114 5.52 -9.38 2.07
CA ILE A 114 6.72 -8.97 2.81
C ILE A 114 7.90 -9.84 2.41
N VAL A 115 7.73 -11.17 2.44
CA VAL A 115 8.80 -12.12 2.11
C VAL A 115 9.28 -11.95 0.67
N MET A 116 8.36 -11.88 -0.29
CA MET A 116 8.70 -11.74 -1.72
C MET A 116 9.47 -10.44 -2.02
N TYR A 117 9.03 -9.32 -1.46
CA TYR A 117 9.60 -8.00 -1.80
C TYR A 117 10.73 -7.54 -0.88
N PHE A 118 11.03 -8.27 0.20
CA PHE A 118 12.03 -7.87 1.20
C PHE A 118 13.39 -7.51 0.59
N LYS A 119 13.93 -8.36 -0.29
CA LYS A 119 15.25 -8.11 -0.90
C LYS A 119 15.22 -6.91 -1.85
N ALA A 120 14.15 -6.76 -2.63
CA ALA A 120 13.98 -5.66 -3.58
C ALA A 120 13.69 -4.32 -2.88
N SER A 121 13.19 -4.35 -1.64
CA SER A 121 12.85 -3.15 -0.87
C SER A 121 14.00 -2.55 -0.08
N LEU A 122 15.17 -3.20 -0.07
CA LEU A 122 16.36 -2.67 0.58
C LEU A 122 16.84 -1.39 -0.12
N PHE A 123 17.10 -0.37 0.68
CA PHE A 123 17.67 0.88 0.18
C PHE A 123 19.10 0.66 -0.34
N LYS A 124 19.41 1.33 -1.43
CA LYS A 124 20.69 1.33 -2.14
C LYS A 124 21.21 2.76 -2.23
N LYS A 125 22.52 2.93 -2.46
CA LYS A 125 23.15 4.27 -2.52
C LYS A 125 22.49 5.19 -3.56
N TYR A 126 22.06 4.63 -4.70
CA TYR A 126 21.39 5.40 -5.76
C TYR A 126 20.01 5.95 -5.37
N ASP A 127 19.36 5.42 -4.32
CA ASP A 127 18.06 5.92 -3.88
C ASP A 127 18.13 7.37 -3.35
N LEU A 128 19.32 7.81 -2.90
CA LEU A 128 19.55 9.20 -2.47
C LEU A 128 19.30 10.19 -3.61
N GLU A 129 19.69 9.83 -4.83
CA GLU A 129 19.43 10.66 -6.00
C GLU A 129 17.93 10.68 -6.33
N TRP A 130 17.25 9.54 -6.21
CA TRP A 130 15.81 9.48 -6.37
C TRP A 130 15.08 10.41 -5.39
N PHE A 131 15.51 10.43 -4.12
CA PHE A 131 14.95 11.30 -3.08
C PHE A 131 15.18 12.78 -3.35
N LYS A 132 16.38 13.15 -3.84
CA LYS A 132 16.71 14.54 -4.18
C LYS A 132 15.70 15.17 -5.15
N TYR A 133 15.18 14.36 -6.07
CA TYR A 133 14.21 14.81 -7.07
C TYR A 133 12.78 14.32 -6.79
N MET A 134 12.54 13.67 -5.66
CA MET A 134 11.24 13.11 -5.26
C MET A 134 10.60 12.25 -6.37
N GLY A 135 11.41 11.45 -7.05
CA GLY A 135 10.94 10.62 -8.17
C GLY A 135 10.54 11.38 -9.43
N GLY A 136 10.80 12.70 -9.49
CA GLY A 136 10.32 13.56 -10.58
C GLY A 136 8.83 13.88 -10.48
N TYR A 137 8.13 13.47 -9.41
CA TYR A 137 6.67 13.65 -9.29
C TYR A 137 6.25 15.10 -9.06
N LEU A 138 7.16 15.99 -8.62
CA LEU A 138 6.82 17.40 -8.38
C LEU A 138 7.16 18.34 -9.56
N THR A 139 7.48 17.78 -10.72
CA THR A 139 7.81 18.55 -11.93
C THR A 139 7.06 17.97 -13.13
N LYS A 140 6.80 18.81 -14.14
CA LYS A 140 6.21 18.38 -15.43
C LYS A 140 7.22 17.68 -16.33
N LYS A 141 8.51 17.80 -16.03
CA LYS A 141 9.59 17.24 -16.83
C LYS A 141 9.79 15.78 -16.42
N GLU A 142 9.67 14.87 -17.38
CA GLU A 142 10.03 13.46 -17.15
C GLU A 142 11.52 13.37 -16.77
N MET A 143 11.79 12.70 -15.65
CA MET A 143 13.13 12.46 -15.14
C MET A 143 13.40 10.96 -15.07
N HIS A 144 14.51 10.53 -15.66
CA HIS A 144 14.97 9.16 -15.58
C HIS A 144 15.95 9.04 -14.41
N LEU A 145 15.41 8.64 -13.26
CA LEU A 145 16.16 8.52 -12.02
C LEU A 145 16.60 7.07 -11.80
N PRO A 146 17.74 6.83 -11.13
CA PRO A 146 18.19 5.48 -10.87
C PRO A 146 17.19 4.73 -9.97
N ALA A 147 16.81 3.54 -10.40
CA ALA A 147 15.89 2.67 -9.69
C ALA A 147 16.11 1.20 -10.08
N GLY A 148 16.18 0.33 -9.07
CA GLY A 148 16.14 -1.13 -9.25
C GLY A 148 14.70 -1.62 -9.45
N LYS A 149 14.42 -2.91 -9.16
CA LYS A 149 13.07 -3.49 -9.34
C LYS A 149 11.99 -2.63 -8.65
N LEU A 150 12.28 -2.12 -7.44
CA LEU A 150 11.49 -1.09 -6.78
C LEU A 150 12.26 0.23 -6.78
N ASN A 151 11.57 1.33 -7.11
CA ASN A 151 12.12 2.68 -6.93
C ASN A 151 12.05 3.11 -5.46
N ALA A 152 12.79 4.16 -5.06
CA ALA A 152 12.88 4.55 -3.65
C ALA A 152 11.52 4.87 -3.01
N GLY A 153 10.59 5.50 -3.73
CA GLY A 153 9.23 5.73 -3.24
C GLY A 153 8.45 4.44 -2.99
N GLN A 154 8.58 3.44 -3.87
CA GLN A 154 8.01 2.11 -3.67
C GLN A 154 8.64 1.38 -2.47
N LYS A 155 9.94 1.58 -2.21
CA LYS A 155 10.62 1.04 -1.02
C LYS A 155 10.08 1.67 0.26
N VAL A 156 9.90 2.99 0.29
CA VAL A 156 9.26 3.69 1.41
C VAL A 156 7.85 3.15 1.65
N PHE A 157 7.04 3.02 0.60
CA PHE A 157 5.70 2.45 0.70
C PHE A 157 5.72 0.99 1.20
N PHE A 158 6.67 0.18 0.75
CA PHE A 158 6.84 -1.19 1.25
C PHE A 158 7.04 -1.20 2.75
N TRP A 159 8.04 -0.47 3.28
CA TRP A 159 8.35 -0.47 4.70
C TRP A 159 7.22 0.11 5.55
N LEU A 160 6.61 1.21 5.11
CA LEU A 160 5.44 1.78 5.76
C LEU A 160 4.29 0.76 5.81
N SER A 161 3.94 0.17 4.66
CA SER A 161 2.82 -0.76 4.59
C SER A 161 3.08 -2.05 5.37
N ALA A 162 4.32 -2.56 5.37
CA ALA A 162 4.70 -3.76 6.11
C ALA A 162 4.58 -3.54 7.62
N THR A 163 5.15 -2.45 8.15
CA THR A 163 5.09 -2.14 9.58
C THR A 163 3.66 -1.89 10.05
N LEU A 164 2.87 -1.10 9.31
CA LEU A 164 1.47 -0.86 9.66
C LEU A 164 0.63 -2.14 9.59
N SER A 165 0.90 -3.02 8.62
CA SER A 165 0.23 -4.32 8.54
C SER A 165 0.52 -5.16 9.78
N ILE A 166 1.76 -5.20 10.26
CA ILE A 166 2.11 -5.91 11.51
C ILE A 166 1.32 -5.34 12.69
N PHE A 167 1.25 -4.02 12.84
CA PHE A 167 0.45 -3.40 13.90
C PHE A 167 -1.03 -3.75 13.81
N ILE A 168 -1.63 -3.68 12.62
CA ILE A 168 -3.04 -4.03 12.39
C ILE A 168 -3.28 -5.51 12.70
N ILE A 169 -2.39 -6.42 12.28
CA ILE A 169 -2.53 -7.86 12.50
C ILE A 169 -2.44 -8.19 13.98
N VAL A 170 -1.42 -7.69 14.68
CA VAL A 170 -1.21 -7.97 16.11
C VAL A 170 -2.34 -7.37 16.95
N SER A 171 -2.69 -6.10 16.72
CA SER A 171 -3.81 -5.47 17.43
C SER A 171 -5.15 -6.10 17.08
N GLY A 172 -5.36 -6.48 15.82
CA GLY A 172 -6.58 -7.16 15.37
C GLY A 172 -6.78 -8.51 16.06
N TYR A 173 -5.69 -9.29 16.22
CA TYR A 173 -5.74 -10.54 16.98
C TYR A 173 -6.19 -10.32 18.44
N ILE A 174 -5.64 -9.30 19.10
CA ILE A 174 -6.06 -8.93 20.47
C ILE A 174 -7.55 -8.56 20.49
N LEU A 175 -8.03 -7.81 19.50
CA LEU A 175 -9.43 -7.34 19.41
C LEU A 175 -10.42 -8.45 19.02
N VAL A 176 -9.97 -9.57 18.46
CA VAL A 176 -10.80 -10.75 18.25
C VAL A 176 -11.06 -11.48 19.57
N PHE A 177 -10.11 -11.43 20.50
CA PHE A 177 -10.21 -12.10 21.81
C PHE A 177 -10.00 -11.13 22.99
N PRO A 178 -10.72 -10.00 23.06
CA PRO A 178 -10.43 -8.95 24.03
C PRO A 178 -10.60 -9.43 25.48
N GLN A 179 -11.47 -10.40 25.72
CA GLN A 179 -11.69 -11.02 27.03
C GLN A 179 -10.48 -11.76 27.60
N ASN A 180 -9.52 -12.13 26.74
CA ASN A 180 -8.29 -12.81 27.16
C ASN A 180 -7.23 -11.83 27.69
N TYR A 181 -7.48 -10.52 27.60
CA TYR A 181 -6.50 -9.49 27.94
C TYR A 181 -7.06 -8.51 28.97
N HIS A 182 -6.16 -7.86 29.71
CA HIS A 182 -6.54 -6.75 30.57
C HIS A 182 -7.13 -5.60 29.73
N ILE A 183 -8.19 -4.94 30.22
CA ILE A 183 -8.92 -3.89 29.47
C ILE A 183 -8.00 -2.81 28.88
N ASN A 184 -6.99 -2.36 29.62
CA ASN A 184 -6.02 -1.37 29.11
C ASN A 184 -5.30 -1.85 27.82
N ILE A 185 -5.00 -3.14 27.70
CA ILE A 185 -4.34 -3.72 26.50
C ILE A 185 -5.31 -3.69 25.32
N ALA A 186 -6.55 -4.12 25.54
CA ALA A 186 -7.58 -4.09 24.50
C ALA A 186 -7.86 -2.66 24.01
N MET A 187 -7.88 -1.68 24.90
CA MET A 187 -8.02 -0.25 24.55
C MET A 187 -6.84 0.25 23.71
N VAL A 188 -5.60 -0.04 24.12
CA VAL A 188 -4.41 0.33 23.34
C VAL A 188 -4.41 -0.37 21.97
N ALA A 189 -4.79 -1.64 21.93
CA ALA A 189 -4.93 -2.38 20.68
C ALA A 189 -5.97 -1.71 19.75
N ALA A 190 -7.13 -1.29 20.26
CA ALA A 190 -8.13 -0.58 19.47
C ALA A 190 -7.58 0.71 18.84
N LEU A 191 -6.84 1.50 19.63
CA LEU A 191 -6.22 2.74 19.17
C LEU A 191 -5.15 2.47 18.09
N ILE A 192 -4.24 1.53 18.35
CA ILE A 192 -3.18 1.15 17.39
C ILE A 192 -3.81 0.61 16.11
N HIS A 193 -4.84 -0.24 16.21
CA HIS A 193 -5.52 -0.84 15.08
C HIS A 193 -6.13 0.23 14.17
N GLY A 194 -6.97 1.11 14.75
CA GLY A 194 -7.66 2.14 14.00
C GLY A 194 -6.74 3.18 13.36
N LEU A 195 -5.75 3.68 14.12
CA LEU A 195 -4.80 4.66 13.58
C LEU A 195 -3.89 4.05 12.51
N SER A 196 -3.43 2.81 12.71
CA SER A 196 -2.59 2.13 11.71
C SER A 196 -3.40 1.84 10.44
N ALA A 197 -4.65 1.42 10.57
CA ALA A 197 -5.56 1.20 9.44
C ALA A 197 -5.83 2.50 8.68
N LEU A 198 -6.03 3.62 9.38
CA LEU A 198 -6.19 4.95 8.78
C LEU A 198 -4.98 5.35 7.95
N ILE A 199 -3.78 5.27 8.53
CA ILE A 199 -2.54 5.66 7.85
C ILE A 199 -2.28 4.73 6.65
N LEU A 200 -2.45 3.42 6.84
CA LEU A 200 -2.25 2.44 5.78
C LEU A 200 -3.21 2.68 4.62
N PHE A 201 -4.50 2.88 4.90
CA PHE A 201 -5.49 3.07 3.86
C PHE A 201 -5.25 4.37 3.08
N ALA A 202 -4.93 5.47 3.76
CA ALA A 202 -4.53 6.72 3.12
C ALA A 202 -3.30 6.52 2.20
N ALA A 203 -2.28 5.80 2.67
CA ALA A 203 -1.11 5.47 1.87
C ALA A 203 -1.46 4.59 0.65
N VAL A 204 -2.38 3.63 0.81
CA VAL A 204 -2.87 2.77 -0.28
C VAL A 204 -3.60 3.58 -1.34
N LEU A 205 -4.38 4.60 -0.97
CA LEU A 205 -5.02 5.50 -1.95
C LEU A 205 -3.97 6.29 -2.75
N GLY A 206 -2.94 6.81 -2.09
CA GLY A 206 -1.82 7.47 -2.78
C GLY A 206 -1.05 6.52 -3.70
N HIS A 207 -0.80 5.29 -3.25
CA HIS A 207 -0.20 4.24 -4.05
C HIS A 207 -1.06 3.87 -5.27
N ALA A 208 -2.38 3.74 -5.09
CA ALA A 208 -3.30 3.45 -6.19
C ALA A 208 -3.29 4.56 -7.23
N TYR A 209 -3.29 5.83 -6.81
CA TYR A 209 -3.13 6.98 -7.70
C TYR A 209 -1.82 6.91 -8.51
N LEU A 210 -0.69 6.68 -7.82
CA LEU A 210 0.62 6.59 -8.48
C LEU A 210 0.69 5.40 -9.45
N GLY A 211 0.10 4.26 -9.12
CA GLY A 211 0.10 3.05 -9.96
C GLY A 211 -0.90 3.07 -11.13
N THR A 212 -1.77 4.07 -11.21
CA THR A 212 -2.83 4.16 -12.23
C THR A 212 -2.80 5.47 -12.99
N ALA A 213 -3.29 6.54 -12.36
CA ALA A 213 -3.51 7.83 -13.00
C ALA A 213 -2.21 8.61 -13.19
N ALA A 214 -1.28 8.59 -12.23
CA ALA A 214 -0.04 9.36 -12.33
C ALA A 214 0.98 8.72 -13.29
N ASN A 215 0.97 7.39 -13.41
CA ASN A 215 1.83 6.63 -14.32
C ASN A 215 0.98 5.66 -15.17
N PRO A 216 0.33 6.15 -16.25
CA PRO A 216 -0.50 5.33 -17.11
C PRO A 216 0.25 4.11 -17.67
N GLY A 217 -0.45 2.99 -17.79
CA GLY A 217 0.12 1.73 -18.28
C GLY A 217 0.72 0.85 -17.17
N THR A 218 1.07 1.40 -16.00
CA THR A 218 1.61 0.59 -14.89
C THR A 218 0.62 -0.43 -14.36
N PHE A 219 -0.67 -0.08 -14.24
CA PHE A 219 -1.71 -0.99 -13.74
C PHE A 219 -1.81 -2.33 -14.49
N GLN A 220 -1.51 -2.33 -15.80
CA GLN A 220 -1.60 -3.53 -16.64
C GLN A 220 -0.64 -4.65 -16.17
N VAL A 221 0.42 -4.29 -15.43
CA VAL A 221 1.33 -5.26 -14.80
C VAL A 221 0.59 -6.20 -13.85
N LEU A 222 -0.49 -5.75 -13.21
CA LEU A 222 -1.30 -6.60 -12.33
C LEU A 222 -2.13 -7.62 -13.12
N LEU A 223 -2.46 -7.31 -14.38
CA LEU A 223 -3.26 -8.18 -15.24
C LEU A 223 -2.39 -9.26 -15.88
N HIS A 224 -1.36 -8.87 -16.63
CA HIS A 224 -0.55 -9.81 -17.42
C HIS A 224 0.91 -9.97 -16.95
N GLY A 225 1.35 -9.20 -15.95
CA GLY A 225 2.67 -9.39 -15.33
C GLY A 225 3.86 -8.82 -16.11
N LYS A 226 3.61 -8.11 -17.22
CA LYS A 226 4.65 -7.66 -18.15
C LYS A 226 4.66 -6.14 -18.30
N VAL A 227 5.79 -5.59 -18.75
CA VAL A 227 5.97 -4.16 -19.09
C VAL A 227 6.78 -4.02 -20.38
N ALA A 228 6.63 -2.89 -21.08
CA ALA A 228 7.46 -2.56 -22.22
C ALA A 228 8.93 -2.36 -21.81
N ARG A 229 9.89 -2.71 -22.68
CA ARG A 229 11.32 -2.55 -22.38
C ARG A 229 11.71 -1.10 -22.16
N GLU A 230 11.19 -0.19 -22.97
CA GLU A 230 11.45 1.25 -22.84
C GLU A 230 10.82 1.82 -21.55
N TRP A 231 9.69 1.28 -21.11
CA TRP A 231 9.13 1.63 -19.79
C TRP A 231 10.08 1.23 -18.66
N ALA A 232 10.65 0.02 -18.74
CA ALA A 232 11.60 -0.48 -17.75
C ALA A 232 12.89 0.36 -17.73
N LYS A 233 13.44 0.73 -18.89
CA LYS A 233 14.61 1.63 -18.96
C LYS A 233 14.32 3.00 -18.37
N ALA A 234 13.14 3.55 -18.63
CA ALA A 234 12.76 4.88 -18.18
C ALA A 234 12.53 4.96 -16.66
N HIS A 235 11.92 3.93 -16.06
CA HIS A 235 11.48 3.95 -14.66
C HIS A 235 12.35 3.11 -13.72
N HIS A 236 13.09 2.14 -14.26
CA HIS A 236 13.87 1.16 -13.52
C HIS A 236 15.20 0.82 -14.23
N PRO A 237 16.05 1.83 -14.53
CA PRO A 237 17.26 1.63 -15.33
C PRO A 237 18.26 0.66 -14.69
N GLU A 238 18.38 0.64 -13.37
CA GLU A 238 19.30 -0.29 -12.68
C GLU A 238 18.78 -1.73 -12.75
N TRP A 239 17.46 -1.91 -12.72
CA TRP A 239 16.86 -3.24 -12.93
C TRP A 239 17.12 -3.78 -14.33
N VAL A 240 17.04 -2.93 -15.36
CA VAL A 240 17.34 -3.36 -16.74
C VAL A 240 18.80 -3.79 -16.86
N LYS A 241 19.74 -3.05 -16.28
CA LYS A 241 21.16 -3.45 -16.23
C LYS A 241 21.34 -4.80 -15.54
N GLU A 242 20.67 -5.04 -14.42
CA GLU A 242 20.71 -6.32 -13.70
C GLU A 242 20.17 -7.49 -14.56
N LEU A 243 19.09 -7.26 -15.31
CA LEU A 243 18.51 -8.26 -16.22
C LEU A 243 19.47 -8.60 -17.36
N GLU A 244 20.07 -7.59 -17.99
CA GLU A 244 21.01 -7.76 -19.10
C GLU A 244 22.28 -8.51 -18.65
N GLN A 245 22.82 -8.17 -17.48
CA GLN A 245 23.95 -8.89 -16.87
C GLN A 245 23.60 -10.35 -16.52
N SER A 246 22.38 -10.61 -16.03
CA SER A 246 21.92 -11.96 -15.72
C SER A 246 21.77 -12.80 -16.99
N SER A 247 21.19 -12.25 -18.04
CA SER A 247 21.07 -12.90 -19.35
C SER A 247 22.44 -13.22 -19.96
N ALA A 248 23.42 -12.30 -19.87
CA ALA A 248 24.77 -12.53 -20.38
C ALA A 248 25.55 -13.60 -19.59
N SER A 249 25.25 -13.77 -18.31
CA SER A 249 25.94 -14.73 -17.43
C SER A 249 25.27 -16.12 -17.32
N GLY A 250 24.17 -16.35 -18.06
CA GLY A 250 23.43 -17.61 -18.04
C GLY A 250 22.74 -17.92 -16.70
N LYS A 251 22.68 -16.95 -15.77
CA LYS A 251 22.00 -17.09 -14.49
C LYS A 251 20.54 -16.64 -14.63
N THR A 252 19.60 -17.44 -14.15
CA THR A 252 18.20 -17.02 -14.02
C THR A 252 18.14 -15.78 -13.14
N ALA A 253 17.72 -14.64 -13.68
CA ALA A 253 17.56 -13.42 -12.91
C ALA A 253 16.67 -13.70 -11.70
N VAL A 254 17.14 -13.35 -10.50
CA VAL A 254 16.37 -13.51 -9.26
C VAL A 254 15.16 -12.60 -9.35
N THR A 255 13.98 -13.19 -9.55
CA THR A 255 12.69 -12.50 -9.49
C THR A 255 12.41 -12.02 -8.08
#